data_AF-A0A524G972-F1
#
_entry.id   AF-A0A524G972-F1
#
_cell.length_a   1.000
_cell.length_b   1.000
_cell.length_c   1.000
_cell.angle_alpha   90.00
_cell.angle_beta   90.00
_cell.angle_gamma   90.00
#
_symmetry.space_group_name_H-M   'P 1'
#
loop_
_entity.id
_entity.type
_entity.pdbx_description
1 polymer ?
#
loop_
_entity_poly.entity_id
_entity_poly.type
_entity_poly.pdbx_seq_one_letter_code
_entity_poly.pdbx_strand_id
1 'polypeptide(L)'
;MLAVTFSTILSFATMSTILIFYSVLDCRDRTIPNQVIVLGLCAGLLIVTFSGHLLQYMELHLISGVFMLTIGYILFRVGAFGGADMKTALTISLVSPGLEFTSWGDPIIEAVLIAGLQLAFMMCGGYLYSKIKGVERERRVVPLIPFLLGAYLILQLFALF
;
A
#
# COMPACT_ATOMS: atom_id res chain seq x y z
N MET A 1 -5.22 20.94 2.84
CA MET A 1 -4.26 21.85 3.50
C MET A 1 -2.95 21.09 3.61
N LEU A 2 -1.83 21.68 3.18
CA LEU A 2 -0.53 21.01 3.23
C LEU A 2 -0.16 20.69 4.69
N ALA A 3 0.10 19.41 4.99
CA ALA A 3 0.32 18.88 6.32
C ALA A 3 1.71 18.21 6.44
N VAL A 4 2.76 18.99 6.18
CA VAL A 4 4.14 18.50 6.33
C VAL A 4 4.54 18.59 7.79
N THR A 5 4.54 17.44 8.47
CA THR A 5 4.92 17.29 9.87
C THR A 5 5.98 16.20 10.00
N PHE A 6 6.68 16.16 11.13
CA PHE A 6 7.65 15.09 11.38
C PHE A 6 6.99 13.69 11.34
N SER A 7 5.75 13.57 11.85
CA SER A 7 5.02 12.30 11.88
C SER A 7 4.63 11.81 10.49
N THR A 8 4.18 12.71 9.59
CA THR A 8 3.82 12.38 8.20
C THR A 8 5.05 12.06 7.35
N ILE A 9 6.15 12.80 7.51
CA ILE A 9 7.42 12.47 6.84
C ILE A 9 7.92 11.09 7.27
N LEU A 10 7.87 10.79 8.57
CA LEU A 10 8.35 9.53 9.11
C LEU A 10 7.47 8.34 8.68
N SER A 11 6.15 8.52 8.68
CA SER A 11 5.19 7.54 8.12
C SER A 11 5.49 7.27 6.65
N PHE A 12 5.58 8.34 5.85
CA PHE A 12 5.88 8.27 4.42
C PHE A 12 7.20 7.52 4.13
N ALA A 13 8.27 7.90 4.81
CA ALA A 13 9.59 7.30 4.64
C ALA A 13 9.58 5.81 5.03
N THR A 14 8.96 5.48 6.15
CA THR A 14 8.85 4.11 6.65
C THR A 14 8.12 3.22 5.65
N MET A 15 6.94 3.66 5.18
CA MET A 15 6.17 2.88 4.21
C MET A 15 6.90 2.75 2.88
N SER A 16 7.55 3.83 2.41
CA SER A 16 8.38 3.79 1.19
C SER A 16 9.50 2.76 1.30
N THR A 17 10.24 2.73 2.42
CA THR A 17 11.31 1.75 2.65
C THR A 17 10.77 0.32 2.66
N ILE A 18 9.66 0.08 3.36
CA ILE A 18 9.02 -1.25 3.41
C ILE A 18 8.61 -1.69 1.99
N LEU A 19 7.95 -0.83 1.23
CA LEU A 19 7.51 -1.15 -0.13
C LEU A 19 8.65 -1.32 -1.12
N ILE A 20 9.72 -0.54 -1.01
CA ILE A 20 10.93 -0.74 -1.82
C ILE A 20 11.50 -2.14 -1.54
N PHE A 21 11.66 -2.50 -0.26
CA PHE A 21 12.16 -3.81 0.13
C PHE A 21 11.27 -4.95 -0.39
N TYR A 22 9.96 -4.83 -0.24
CA TYR A 22 9.00 -5.82 -0.75
C TYR A 22 9.00 -5.89 -2.27
N SER A 23 9.10 -4.76 -2.95
CA SER A 23 9.18 -4.69 -4.43
C SER A 23 10.42 -5.39 -4.96
N VAL A 24 11.56 -5.27 -4.26
CA VAL A 24 12.79 -5.97 -4.63
C VAL A 24 12.63 -7.48 -4.48
N LEU A 25 12.06 -7.95 -3.36
CA LEU A 25 11.81 -9.37 -3.13
C LEU A 25 10.79 -9.93 -4.14
N ASP A 26 9.71 -9.21 -4.41
CA ASP A 26 8.69 -9.61 -5.38
C ASP A 26 9.23 -9.66 -6.82
N CYS A 27 10.11 -8.73 -7.18
CA CYS A 27 10.81 -8.77 -8.48
C CYS A 27 11.79 -9.94 -8.60
N ARG A 28 12.57 -10.21 -7.55
CA ARG A 28 13.67 -11.20 -7.57
C ARG A 28 13.16 -12.62 -7.37
N ASP A 29 12.40 -12.83 -6.31
CA ASP A 29 12.05 -14.16 -5.79
C ASP A 29 10.58 -14.52 -6.05
N ARG A 30 9.78 -13.60 -6.61
CA ARG A 30 8.32 -13.75 -6.89
C ARG A 30 7.49 -14.12 -5.67
N THR A 31 8.08 -13.99 -4.49
CA THR A 31 7.51 -14.42 -3.22
C THR A 31 8.05 -13.51 -2.12
N ILE A 32 7.19 -13.20 -1.15
CA ILE A 32 7.59 -12.49 0.07
C ILE A 32 7.25 -13.39 1.25
N PRO A 33 8.24 -13.78 2.07
CA PRO A 33 7.99 -14.58 3.26
C PRO A 33 7.04 -13.85 4.22
N ASN A 34 6.09 -14.59 4.82
CA ASN A 34 5.14 -14.01 5.76
C ASN A 34 5.82 -13.32 6.95
N GLN A 35 6.96 -13.85 7.40
CA GLN A 35 7.76 -13.28 8.49
C GLN A 35 8.24 -11.86 8.14
N VAL A 36 8.63 -11.64 6.89
CA VAL A 36 9.08 -10.33 6.39
C VAL A 36 7.92 -9.33 6.35
N ILE A 37 6.73 -9.79 5.95
CA ILE A 37 5.51 -8.96 5.94
C ILE A 37 5.12 -8.56 7.36
N VAL A 38 5.08 -9.52 8.27
CA VAL A 38 4.74 -9.27 9.69
C VAL A 38 5.77 -8.35 10.33
N LEU A 39 7.06 -8.56 10.09
CA LEU A 39 8.12 -7.69 10.63
C LEU A 39 7.97 -6.25 10.14
N GLY A 40 7.71 -6.04 8.85
CA GLY A 40 7.50 -4.70 8.31
C GLY A 40 6.23 -4.03 8.83
N LEU A 41 5.13 -4.79 8.95
CA LEU A 41 3.91 -4.28 9.58
C LEU A 41 4.14 -3.87 11.04
N CYS A 42 4.79 -4.74 11.84
CA CYS A 42 5.11 -4.42 13.24
C CYS A 42 6.03 -3.19 13.35
N ALA A 43 7.07 -3.12 12.53
CA ALA A 43 7.98 -1.96 12.51
C ALA A 43 7.25 -0.68 12.12
N GLY A 44 6.42 -0.73 11.07
CA GLY A 44 5.60 0.40 10.61
C GLY A 44 4.64 0.88 11.70
N LEU A 45 3.87 -0.04 12.29
CA LEU A 45 2.93 0.29 13.37
C LEU A 45 3.62 0.87 14.60
N LEU A 46 4.78 0.34 15.00
CA LEU A 46 5.56 0.90 16.10
C LEU A 46 5.97 2.33 15.81
N ILE A 47 6.55 2.59 14.62
CA ILE A 47 7.01 3.93 14.23
C ILE A 47 5.83 4.92 14.19
N VAL A 48 4.73 4.55 13.57
CA VAL A 48 3.53 5.39 13.40
C VAL A 48 2.81 5.64 14.73
N THR A 49 2.89 4.69 15.67
CA THR A 49 2.39 4.87 17.03
C THR A 49 3.28 5.83 17.83
N PHE A 50 4.60 5.62 17.82
CA PHE A 50 5.54 6.47 18.55
C PHE A 50 5.67 7.89 17.99
N SER A 51 5.42 8.08 16.69
CA SER A 51 5.37 9.40 16.07
C SER A 51 4.07 10.16 16.35
N GLY A 52 3.08 9.52 16.97
CA GLY A 52 1.74 10.07 17.19
C GLY A 52 0.85 10.08 15.94
N HIS A 53 1.35 9.63 14.79
CA HIS A 53 0.60 9.61 13.53
C HIS A 53 -0.68 8.76 13.63
N LEU A 54 -0.59 7.60 14.30
CA LEU A 54 -1.74 6.71 14.48
C LEU A 54 -2.86 7.39 15.25
N LEU A 55 -2.53 8.13 16.31
CA LEU A 55 -3.52 8.79 17.16
C LEU A 55 -4.13 10.01 16.46
N GLN A 56 -3.31 10.76 15.71
CA GLN A 56 -3.76 11.94 14.98
C GLN A 56 -4.74 11.58 13.86
N TYR A 57 -4.54 10.45 13.18
CA TYR A 57 -5.34 10.04 12.02
C TYR A 57 -6.08 8.72 12.25
N MET A 58 -6.44 8.41 13.49
CA MET A 58 -6.98 7.11 13.90
C MET A 58 -8.18 6.66 13.06
N GLU A 59 -9.10 7.57 12.75
CA GLU A 59 -10.26 7.30 11.91
C GLU A 59 -9.84 6.84 10.51
N LEU A 60 -8.87 7.52 9.91
CA LEU A 60 -8.34 7.22 8.58
C LEU A 60 -7.68 5.83 8.54
N HIS A 61 -6.88 5.50 9.55
CA HIS A 61 -6.28 4.16 9.72
C HIS A 61 -7.34 3.06 9.83
N LEU A 62 -8.35 3.29 10.66
CA LEU A 62 -9.41 2.30 10.88
C LEU A 62 -10.24 2.07 9.63
N ILE A 63 -10.71 3.15 8.98
CA ILE A 63 -11.54 3.06 7.78
C ILE A 63 -10.76 2.43 6.63
N SER A 64 -9.52 2.90 6.40
CA SER A 64 -8.63 2.34 5.37
C SER A 64 -8.34 0.87 5.62
N GLY A 65 -8.04 0.50 6.87
CA GLY A 65 -7.80 -0.89 7.26
C GLY A 65 -9.01 -1.80 7.02
N VAL A 66 -10.21 -1.39 7.44
CA VAL A 66 -11.44 -2.16 7.24
C VAL A 66 -11.79 -2.28 5.75
N PHE A 67 -11.69 -1.17 5.00
CA PHE A 67 -11.93 -1.16 3.56
C PHE A 67 -10.96 -2.10 2.84
N MET A 68 -9.66 -1.97 3.11
CA MET A 68 -8.62 -2.76 2.48
C MET A 68 -8.69 -4.23 2.86
N LEU A 69 -9.02 -4.55 4.11
CA LEU A 69 -9.25 -5.93 4.53
C LEU A 69 -10.41 -6.54 3.75
N THR A 70 -11.51 -5.80 3.59
CA THR A 70 -12.73 -6.26 2.90
C THR A 70 -12.48 -6.46 1.41
N ILE A 71 -12.04 -5.41 0.70
CA ILE A 71 -11.79 -5.45 -0.74
C ILE A 71 -10.61 -6.36 -1.07
N GLY A 72 -9.51 -6.26 -0.32
CA GLY A 72 -8.33 -7.12 -0.49
C GLY A 72 -8.66 -8.59 -0.29
N TYR A 73 -9.51 -8.94 0.69
CA TYR A 73 -9.97 -10.31 0.87
C TYR A 73 -10.82 -10.79 -0.31
N ILE A 74 -11.75 -9.96 -0.82
CA ILE A 74 -12.55 -10.30 -2.00
C ILE A 74 -11.64 -10.56 -3.21
N LEU A 75 -10.67 -9.66 -3.47
CA LEU A 75 -9.71 -9.78 -4.57
C LEU A 75 -8.81 -11.02 -4.43
N PHE A 76 -8.41 -11.36 -3.21
CA PHE A 76 -7.70 -12.61 -2.92
C PHE A 76 -8.57 -13.84 -3.22
N ARG A 77 -9.85 -13.83 -2.80
CA ARG A 77 -10.77 -14.95 -3.00
C ARG A 77 -11.13 -15.21 -4.47
N VAL A 78 -11.21 -14.18 -5.30
CA VAL A 78 -11.41 -14.31 -6.75
C VAL A 78 -10.12 -14.65 -7.51
N GLY A 79 -8.97 -14.69 -6.82
CA GLY A 79 -7.67 -15.02 -7.41
C GLY A 79 -7.02 -13.87 -8.19
N ALA A 80 -7.51 -12.63 -8.01
CA ALA A 80 -6.89 -11.44 -8.58
C ALA A 80 -5.60 -11.06 -7.85
N PHE A 81 -5.54 -11.34 -6.53
CA PHE A 81 -4.36 -11.11 -5.68
C PHE A 81 -3.75 -12.42 -5.18
N GLY A 82 -2.42 -12.43 -5.03
CA GLY A 82 -1.74 -13.36 -4.16
C GLY A 82 -1.88 -12.98 -2.69
N GLY A 83 -1.51 -13.91 -1.80
CA GLY A 83 -1.53 -13.67 -0.35
C GLY A 83 -0.54 -12.57 0.09
N ALA A 84 0.57 -12.39 -0.62
CA ALA A 84 1.54 -11.33 -0.34
C ALA A 84 1.01 -9.94 -0.71
N ASP A 85 0.29 -9.83 -1.84
CA ASP A 85 -0.27 -8.56 -2.34
C ASP A 85 -1.32 -8.03 -1.37
N MET A 86 -2.26 -8.89 -0.96
CA MET A 86 -3.30 -8.52 0.00
C MET A 86 -2.73 -8.05 1.34
N LYS A 87 -1.74 -8.76 1.89
CA LYS A 87 -1.12 -8.37 3.15
C LYS A 87 -0.30 -7.09 3.02
N THR A 88 0.39 -6.89 1.90
CA THR A 88 1.15 -5.66 1.64
C THR A 88 0.22 -4.46 1.51
N ALA A 89 -0.87 -4.59 0.76
CA ALA A 89 -1.88 -3.54 0.65
C ALA A 89 -2.50 -3.20 2.01
N LEU A 90 -2.80 -4.21 2.84
CA LEU A 90 -3.25 -4.01 4.21
C LEU A 90 -2.20 -3.31 5.07
N THR A 91 -0.91 -3.64 4.92
CA THR A 91 0.17 -2.95 5.63
C THR A 91 0.20 -1.45 5.29
N ILE A 92 0.05 -1.08 4.01
CA ILE A 92 -0.06 0.33 3.63
C ILE A 92 -1.23 0.99 4.34
N SER A 93 -2.42 0.39 4.27
CA SER A 93 -3.63 0.93 4.89
C SER A 93 -3.56 1.11 6.41
N LEU A 94 -2.68 0.39 7.11
CA LEU A 94 -2.50 0.47 8.56
C LEU A 94 -1.31 1.32 9.00
N VAL A 95 -0.33 1.54 8.12
CA VAL A 95 0.89 2.29 8.45
C VAL A 95 0.81 3.69 7.88
N SER A 96 0.37 3.82 6.64
CA SER A 96 0.33 5.08 5.89
C SER A 96 -0.98 5.17 5.07
N PRO A 97 -2.13 5.36 5.74
CA PRO A 97 -3.41 5.47 5.06
C PRO A 97 -3.58 6.84 4.40
N GLY A 98 -4.28 6.88 3.26
CA GLY A 98 -4.62 8.14 2.62
C GLY A 98 -3.42 8.91 2.08
N LEU A 99 -3.52 10.25 2.10
CA LEU A 99 -2.44 11.14 1.69
C LEU A 99 -1.69 11.66 2.93
N GLU A 100 -0.36 11.50 2.93
CA GLU A 100 0.47 11.88 4.08
C GLU A 100 0.69 13.39 4.15
N PHE A 101 0.76 14.06 3.01
CA PHE A 101 1.13 15.48 2.93
C PHE A 101 -0.06 16.43 2.78
N THR A 102 -1.29 15.92 2.64
CA THR A 102 -2.50 16.74 2.56
C THR A 102 -3.68 15.97 3.13
N SER A 103 -4.70 16.69 3.59
CA SER A 103 -5.97 16.09 3.99
C SER A 103 -7.11 16.73 3.19
N TRP A 104 -8.08 15.89 2.81
CA TRP A 104 -9.29 16.28 2.08
C TRP A 104 -10.47 16.60 2.99
N GLY A 105 -10.28 16.59 4.31
CA GLY A 105 -11.28 16.96 5.31
C GLY A 105 -12.28 15.85 5.64
N ASP A 106 -12.65 15.00 4.68
CA ASP A 106 -13.46 13.79 4.93
C ASP A 106 -12.56 12.54 4.95
N PRO A 107 -12.31 11.95 6.13
CA PRO A 107 -11.42 10.79 6.25
C PRO A 107 -11.99 9.52 5.59
N ILE A 108 -13.32 9.39 5.46
CA ILE A 108 -13.92 8.22 4.84
C ILE A 108 -13.65 8.24 3.34
N ILE A 109 -13.94 9.38 2.70
CA ILE A 109 -13.74 9.55 1.26
C ILE A 109 -12.26 9.41 0.93
N GLU A 110 -11.38 10.02 1.72
CA GLU A 110 -9.94 9.95 1.52
C GLU A 110 -9.42 8.51 1.64
N ALA A 111 -9.76 7.79 2.71
CA ALA A 111 -9.34 6.40 2.90
C ALA A 111 -9.77 5.50 1.74
N VAL A 112 -11.05 5.56 1.37
CA VAL A 112 -11.63 4.69 0.34
C VAL A 112 -11.06 5.01 -1.05
N LEU A 113 -10.99 6.30 -1.42
CA LEU A 113 -10.50 6.70 -2.73
C LEU A 113 -9.01 6.41 -2.90
N ILE A 114 -8.18 6.73 -1.91
CA ILE A 114 -6.74 6.51 -2.02
C ILE A 114 -6.40 5.03 -2.02
N ALA A 115 -7.00 4.23 -1.12
CA ALA A 115 -6.83 2.79 -1.13
C ALA A 115 -7.33 2.19 -2.46
N GLY A 116 -8.52 2.60 -2.94
CA GLY A 116 -9.08 2.13 -4.19
C GLY A 116 -8.20 2.47 -5.40
N LEU A 117 -7.66 3.69 -5.47
CA LEU A 117 -6.75 4.11 -6.52
C LEU A 117 -5.44 3.32 -6.49
N GLN A 118 -4.86 3.08 -5.32
CA GLN A 118 -3.66 2.25 -5.19
C GLN A 118 -3.89 0.83 -5.73
N LEU A 119 -5.01 0.20 -5.37
CA LEU A 119 -5.37 -1.12 -5.89
C LEU A 119 -5.61 -1.10 -7.41
N ALA A 120 -6.30 -0.07 -7.91
CA ALA A 120 -6.56 0.08 -9.34
C ALA A 120 -5.26 0.23 -10.14
N PHE A 121 -4.33 1.07 -9.67
CA PHE A 121 -3.01 1.23 -10.29
C PHE A 121 -2.21 -0.06 -10.25
N MET A 122 -2.21 -0.76 -9.11
CA MET A 122 -1.53 -2.04 -8.97
C MET A 122 -2.05 -3.06 -9.99
N MET A 123 -3.38 -3.19 -10.12
CA MET A 123 -4.03 -4.13 -11.03
C MET A 123 -3.84 -3.75 -12.50
N CYS A 124 -4.05 -2.48 -12.85
CA CYS A 124 -3.85 -1.99 -14.21
C CYS A 124 -2.39 -2.12 -14.65
N GLY A 125 -1.45 -1.78 -13.77
CA GLY A 125 -0.02 -1.92 -14.00
C GLY A 125 0.38 -3.39 -14.22
N GLY A 126 -0.07 -4.29 -13.34
CA GLY A 126 0.16 -5.72 -13.49
C GLY A 126 -0.42 -6.30 -14.79
N TYR A 127 -1.65 -5.90 -15.14
CA TYR A 127 -2.30 -6.32 -16.38
C TYR A 127 -1.55 -5.85 -17.63
N LEU A 128 -1.19 -4.56 -17.68
CA LEU A 128 -0.43 -4.00 -18.80
C LEU A 128 0.93 -4.67 -18.93
N TYR A 129 1.62 -4.91 -17.82
CA TYR A 129 2.90 -5.62 -17.80
C TYR A 129 2.75 -7.04 -18.35
N SER A 130 1.74 -7.79 -17.90
CA SER A 130 1.46 -9.14 -18.39
C SER A 130 1.23 -9.16 -19.90
N LYS A 131 0.50 -8.17 -20.42
CA LYS A 131 0.18 -8.05 -21.85
C LYS A 131 1.42 -7.71 -22.69
N ILE A 132 2.26 -6.77 -22.23
CA ILE A 132 3.46 -6.33 -22.96
C ILE A 132 4.54 -7.43 -22.98
N LYS A 133 4.77 -8.10 -21.84
CA LYS A 133 5.81 -9.14 -21.73
C LYS A 133 5.41 -10.47 -22.37
N GLY A 134 4.21 -10.57 -22.94
CA GLY A 134 3.69 -11.82 -23.51
C GLY A 134 3.75 -12.95 -22.50
N VAL A 135 3.43 -12.67 -21.23
CA VAL A 135 3.55 -13.66 -20.16
C VAL A 135 2.51 -14.75 -20.43
N GLU A 136 2.96 -15.87 -21.02
CA GLU A 136 2.11 -17.04 -21.23
C GLU A 136 1.54 -17.52 -19.89
N ARG A 137 0.25 -17.84 -19.90
CA ARG A 137 -0.60 -18.12 -18.72
C ARG A 137 -0.06 -19.19 -17.78
N GLU A 138 0.92 -20.00 -18.18
CA GLU A 138 1.18 -21.26 -17.50
C GLU A 138 2.08 -21.18 -16.27
N ARG A 139 2.88 -20.12 -16.00
CA ARG A 139 3.77 -20.19 -14.81
C ARG A 139 4.48 -18.94 -14.27
N ARG A 140 4.20 -17.71 -14.73
CA ARG A 140 4.90 -16.52 -14.18
C ARG A 140 3.93 -15.60 -13.44
N VAL A 141 4.03 -15.62 -12.12
CA VAL A 141 3.38 -14.65 -11.22
C VAL A 141 3.88 -13.24 -11.58
N VAL A 142 2.95 -12.32 -11.84
CA VAL A 142 3.27 -10.92 -12.13
C VAL A 142 3.62 -10.23 -10.81
N PRO A 143 4.73 -9.47 -10.74
CA PRO A 143 5.08 -8.74 -9.52
C PRO A 143 4.15 -7.54 -9.37
N LEU A 144 3.16 -7.61 -8.48
CA LEU A 144 2.19 -6.54 -8.30
C LEU A 144 2.72 -5.43 -7.38
N ILE A 145 3.59 -5.77 -6.43
CA ILE A 145 4.04 -4.83 -5.40
C ILE A 145 4.85 -3.64 -5.94
N PRO A 146 5.69 -3.77 -6.98
CA PRO A 146 6.33 -2.61 -7.61
C PRO A 146 5.32 -1.60 -8.18
N PHE A 147 4.18 -2.06 -8.71
CA PHE A 147 3.13 -1.17 -9.20
C PHE A 147 2.41 -0.48 -8.05
N LEU A 148 2.22 -1.18 -6.93
CA LEU A 148 1.68 -0.61 -5.69
C LEU A 148 2.60 0.47 -5.10
N LEU A 149 3.92 0.22 -5.08
CA LEU A 149 4.93 1.22 -4.70
C LEU A 149 4.85 2.45 -5.61
N GLY A 150 4.79 2.24 -6.94
CA GLY A 150 4.65 3.33 -7.89
C GLY A 150 3.38 4.15 -7.64
N ALA A 151 2.24 3.48 -7.44
CA ALA A 151 0.97 4.11 -7.11
C ALA A 151 1.06 4.95 -5.84
N TYR A 152 1.63 4.38 -4.78
CA TYR A 152 1.85 5.06 -3.51
C TYR A 152 2.70 6.32 -3.70
N LEU A 153 3.88 6.23 -4.31
CA LEU A 153 4.76 7.38 -4.51
C LEU A 153 4.13 8.47 -5.38
N ILE A 154 3.42 8.09 -6.45
CA ILE A 154 2.73 9.04 -7.33
C ILE A 154 1.65 9.80 -6.55
N LEU A 155 0.80 9.09 -5.79
CA LEU A 155 -0.27 9.72 -5.02
C LEU A 155 0.30 10.67 -3.94
N GLN A 156 1.38 10.27 -3.27
CA GLN A 156 2.04 11.14 -2.28
C GLN A 156 2.72 12.34 -2.91
N LEU A 157 3.25 12.21 -4.13
CA LEU A 157 3.78 13.36 -4.88
C LEU A 157 2.65 14.32 -5.28
N PHE A 158 1.50 13.80 -5.72
CA PHE A 158 0.33 14.63 -6.01
C PHE A 158 -0.21 15.35 -4.78
N ALA A 159 -0.09 14.76 -3.58
CA ALA A 159 -0.50 15.40 -2.33
C ALA A 159 0.29 16.66 -1.97
N LEU A 160 1.44 16.91 -2.63
CA LEU A 160 2.25 18.11 -2.40
C LEU A 160 1.80 19.33 -3.21
N PHE A 161 0.90 19.15 -4.18
CA PHE A 161 0.40 20.19 -5.08
C PHE A 161 -1.09 20.47 -4.82
#